data_AF-A0A139IS19-F1
#
_entry.id   AF-A0A139IS19-F1
#
_cell.length_a   1.000
_cell.length_b   1.000
_cell.length_c   1.000
_cell.angle_alpha   90.00
_cell.angle_beta   90.00
_cell.angle_gamma   90.00
#
_symmetry.space_group_name_H-M   'P 1'
#
loop_
_entity.id
_entity.type
_entity.pdbx_description
1 polymer ?
#
loop_
_entity_poly.entity_id
_entity_poly.type
_entity_poly.pdbx_seq_one_letter_code
_entity_poly.pdbx_strand_id
1 'polypeptide(L)'
;MSTRSAATRLRKTFKYPSEDDDSSSELDEEQQEKLISDLQTSDAAKNDIYRKIFLALPLLALLFSLTTFISAGSARARLLSLLSATSLACSAYVLHYMPIEKPARRGKIPQYQIEAAKGPVEKYLPWMNGVLVGILGLAAIVSYGKGNVEDVGREILPAAMFGLIMFVRKQLAPLDLEELQKARYELKGA
;
A
#
# COMPACT_ATOMS: atom_id res chain seq x y z
N MET A 1 58.94 -10.04 34.56
CA MET A 1 57.99 -8.91 34.41
C MET A 1 57.21 -9.15 33.11
N SER A 2 55.89 -9.30 33.24
CA SER A 2 54.84 -9.69 32.28
C SER A 2 55.12 -9.82 30.78
N THR A 3 54.84 -11.01 30.28
CA THR A 3 54.43 -11.32 28.90
C THR A 3 53.09 -10.66 28.59
N ARG A 4 52.99 -9.88 27.51
CA ARG A 4 51.69 -9.36 27.02
C ARG A 4 51.12 -10.35 25.99
N SER A 5 50.10 -11.07 26.43
CA SER A 5 49.31 -12.02 25.64
C SER A 5 48.50 -11.33 24.55
N ALA A 6 48.37 -12.01 23.41
CA ALA A 6 47.64 -11.60 22.22
C ALA A 6 46.14 -11.43 22.48
N ALA A 7 45.58 -10.29 22.07
CA ALA A 7 44.13 -10.10 21.95
C ALA A 7 43.72 -10.19 20.47
N THR A 8 43.79 -11.41 19.91
CA THR A 8 43.19 -11.70 18.61
C THR A 8 41.66 -11.64 18.77
N ARG A 9 41.04 -10.57 18.25
CA ARG A 9 39.58 -10.45 18.20
C ARG A 9 39.04 -11.54 17.28
N LEU A 10 38.58 -12.64 17.88
CA LEU A 10 37.75 -13.65 17.22
C LEU A 10 36.47 -12.96 16.73
N ARG A 11 36.43 -12.61 15.44
CA ARG A 11 35.16 -12.49 14.74
C ARG A 11 34.55 -13.89 14.78
N LYS A 12 33.58 -14.09 15.68
CA LYS A 12 32.65 -15.22 15.60
C LYS A 12 31.99 -15.13 14.23
N THR A 13 32.54 -15.83 13.27
CA THR A 13 31.79 -16.25 12.09
C THR A 13 30.63 -17.10 12.58
N PHE A 14 29.46 -16.86 12.00
CA PHE A 14 28.26 -17.64 12.24
C PHE A 14 28.62 -19.12 12.14
N LYS A 15 28.54 -19.83 13.27
CA LYS A 15 28.68 -21.27 13.30
C LYS A 15 27.35 -21.82 12.82
N TYR A 16 27.29 -22.24 11.56
CA TYR A 16 26.19 -23.07 11.10
C TYR A 16 26.26 -24.40 11.86
N PRO A 17 25.12 -24.94 12.32
CA PRO A 17 25.07 -26.28 12.87
C PRO A 17 25.72 -27.22 11.86
N SER A 18 26.75 -27.93 12.31
CA SER A 18 27.46 -28.92 11.53
C SER A 18 26.50 -30.03 11.15
N GLU A 19 26.49 -30.30 9.85
CA GLU A 19 26.01 -31.49 9.16
C GLU A 19 26.24 -32.73 10.03
N ASP A 20 25.13 -33.37 10.45
CA ASP A 20 24.99 -34.78 10.82
C ASP A 20 23.73 -34.93 11.71
N ASP A 21 22.55 -34.74 11.11
CA ASP A 21 21.35 -35.55 11.41
C ASP A 21 20.30 -35.34 10.30
N ASP A 22 19.71 -36.46 9.88
CA ASP A 22 18.92 -36.74 8.68
C ASP A 22 18.06 -35.62 8.05
N SER A 23 18.20 -35.51 6.72
CA SER A 23 17.33 -34.80 5.77
C SER A 23 17.31 -33.26 5.86
N SER A 24 18.43 -32.61 5.53
CA SER A 24 18.32 -31.32 4.84
C SER A 24 17.63 -31.60 3.51
N SER A 25 16.31 -31.42 3.49
CA SER A 25 15.54 -31.31 2.25
C SER A 25 16.07 -30.07 1.53
N GLU A 26 17.17 -30.23 0.79
CA GLU A 26 17.41 -29.43 -0.41
C GLU A 26 16.09 -29.49 -1.17
N LEU A 27 15.32 -28.40 -1.10
CA LEU A 27 14.12 -28.25 -1.92
C LEU A 27 14.58 -28.51 -3.34
N ASP A 28 14.09 -29.59 -3.94
CA ASP A 28 14.41 -29.86 -5.34
C ASP A 28 13.96 -28.65 -6.18
N GLU A 29 14.68 -28.37 -7.27
CA GLU A 29 14.42 -27.15 -8.05
C GLU A 29 12.97 -27.08 -8.55
N GLU A 30 12.34 -28.24 -8.76
CA GLU A 30 10.94 -28.36 -9.17
C GLU A 30 9.97 -27.99 -8.04
N GLN A 31 10.27 -28.35 -6.80
CA GLN A 31 9.51 -28.01 -5.59
C GLN A 31 9.67 -26.54 -5.27
N GLN A 32 10.87 -25.96 -5.43
CA GLN A 32 11.07 -24.52 -5.27
C GLN A 32 10.28 -23.73 -6.33
N GLU A 33 10.23 -24.20 -7.58
CA GLU A 33 9.43 -23.57 -8.64
C GLU A 33 7.93 -23.66 -8.35
N LYS A 34 7.44 -24.84 -7.90
CA LYS A 34 6.06 -25.01 -7.43
C LYS A 34 5.72 -24.09 -6.26
N LEU A 35 6.60 -23.97 -5.28
CA LEU A 35 6.42 -23.08 -4.13
C LEU A 35 6.35 -21.62 -4.57
N ILE A 36 7.24 -21.17 -5.47
CA ILE A 36 7.22 -19.79 -5.98
C ILE A 36 5.93 -19.54 -6.78
N SER A 37 5.50 -20.48 -7.63
CA SER A 37 4.26 -20.33 -8.41
C SER A 37 3.02 -20.34 -7.53
N ASP A 38 2.98 -21.19 -6.51
CA ASP A 38 1.87 -21.27 -5.56
C ASP A 38 1.79 -20.02 -4.69
N LEU A 39 2.94 -19.51 -4.22
CA LEU A 39 3.00 -18.23 -3.50
C LEU A 39 2.51 -17.08 -4.38
N GLN A 40 2.94 -17.00 -5.64
CA GLN A 40 2.47 -15.97 -6.57
C GLN A 40 0.97 -16.03 -6.82
N THR A 41 0.43 -17.24 -7.02
CA THR A 41 -0.99 -17.45 -7.31
C THR A 41 -1.84 -17.15 -6.07
N SER A 42 -1.39 -17.60 -4.90
CA SER A 42 -2.05 -17.36 -3.61
C SER A 42 -2.05 -15.86 -3.25
N ASP A 43 -0.93 -15.16 -3.45
CA ASP A 43 -0.82 -13.72 -3.19
C ASP A 43 -1.70 -12.91 -4.15
N ALA A 44 -1.72 -13.27 -5.44
CA ALA A 44 -2.58 -12.60 -6.42
C ALA A 44 -4.07 -12.76 -6.08
N ALA A 45 -4.50 -13.97 -5.71
CA ALA A 45 -5.88 -14.23 -5.33
C ALA A 45 -6.30 -13.47 -4.05
N LYS A 46 -5.43 -13.46 -3.03
CA LYS A 46 -5.68 -12.71 -1.79
C LYS A 46 -5.74 -11.22 -2.04
N ASN A 47 -4.83 -10.68 -2.85
CA ASN A 47 -4.83 -9.25 -3.18
C ASN A 47 -6.12 -8.81 -3.88
N ASP A 48 -6.70 -9.63 -4.77
CA ASP A 48 -7.97 -9.29 -5.42
C ASP A 48 -9.16 -9.30 -4.43
N ILE A 49 -9.19 -10.27 -3.50
CA ILE A 49 -10.22 -10.33 -2.46
C ILE A 49 -10.11 -9.12 -1.53
N TYR A 50 -8.91 -8.83 -1.01
CA TYR A 50 -8.71 -7.67 -0.15
C TYR A 50 -9.06 -6.37 -0.87
N ARG A 51 -8.67 -6.22 -2.13
CA ARG A 51 -9.05 -5.06 -2.94
C ARG A 51 -10.55 -4.86 -3.01
N LYS A 52 -11.33 -5.92 -3.24
CA LYS A 52 -12.81 -5.87 -3.28
C LYS A 52 -13.40 -5.48 -1.92
N ILE A 53 -12.90 -6.08 -0.85
CA ILE A 53 -13.36 -5.78 0.52
C ILE A 53 -13.07 -4.32 0.88
N PHE A 54 -11.85 -3.85 0.64
CA PHE A 54 -11.46 -2.46 0.92
C PHE A 54 -12.11 -1.44 -0.02
N LEU A 55 -12.57 -1.87 -1.20
CA LEU A 55 -13.36 -1.05 -2.11
C LEU A 55 -14.81 -0.86 -1.65
N ALA A 56 -15.37 -1.79 -0.87
CA ALA A 56 -16.69 -1.62 -0.28
C ALA A 56 -16.75 -0.45 0.70
N LEU A 57 -15.65 -0.16 1.41
CA LEU A 57 -15.58 0.93 2.39
C LEU A 57 -15.82 2.34 1.81
N PRO A 58 -15.07 2.80 0.78
CA PRO A 58 -15.34 4.10 0.16
C PRO A 58 -16.69 4.13 -0.55
N LEU A 59 -17.20 3.00 -1.06
CA LEU A 59 -18.55 2.94 -1.64
C LEU A 59 -19.65 3.14 -0.58
N LEU A 60 -19.51 2.52 0.59
CA LEU A 60 -20.44 2.74 1.70
C LEU A 60 -20.40 4.19 2.18
N ALA A 61 -19.20 4.77 2.33
CA ALA A 61 -19.05 6.18 2.68
C ALA A 61 -19.62 7.12 1.60
N LEU A 62 -19.53 6.72 0.32
CA LEU A 62 -20.10 7.46 -0.80
C LEU A 62 -21.63 7.46 -0.73
N LEU A 63 -22.25 6.30 -0.47
CA LEU A 63 -23.70 6.19 -0.27
C LEU A 63 -24.17 7.06 0.91
N PHE A 64 -23.44 7.05 2.03
CA PHE A 64 -23.74 7.91 3.18
C PHE A 64 -23.60 9.41 2.84
N SER A 65 -22.60 9.78 2.02
CA SER A 65 -22.45 11.17 1.57
C SER A 65 -23.62 11.59 0.66
N LEU A 66 -24.11 10.70 -0.20
CA LEU A 66 -25.25 10.96 -1.08
C LEU A 66 -26.57 11.10 -0.31
N THR A 67 -26.81 10.30 0.72
CA THR A 67 -28.00 10.47 1.57
C THR A 67 -27.94 11.79 2.34
N THR A 68 -26.75 12.17 2.81
CA THR A 68 -26.51 13.47 3.45
C THR A 68 -26.74 14.65 2.49
N PHE A 69 -26.39 14.50 1.21
CA PHE A 69 -26.65 15.51 0.17
C PHE A 69 -28.14 15.82 0.04
N ILE A 70 -28.96 14.77 -0.02
CA ILE A 70 -30.42 14.88 -0.21
C ILE A 70 -31.07 15.52 1.02
N SER A 71 -30.62 15.15 2.22
CA SER A 71 -31.16 15.67 3.49
C SER A 71 -30.63 17.05 3.88
N ALA A 72 -29.62 17.58 3.17
CA ALA A 72 -28.99 18.84 3.54
C ALA A 72 -29.92 20.05 3.26
N GLY A 73 -30.24 20.81 4.32
CA GLY A 73 -31.02 22.04 4.24
C GLY A 73 -30.23 23.28 3.82
N SER A 74 -28.89 23.24 3.85
CA SER A 74 -28.02 24.38 3.54
C SER A 74 -27.20 24.16 2.27
N ALA A 75 -27.02 25.21 1.47
CA ALA A 75 -26.18 25.17 0.26
C ALA A 75 -24.72 24.79 0.57
N ARG A 76 -24.18 25.26 1.71
CA ARG A 76 -22.82 24.89 2.16
C ARG A 76 -22.71 23.38 2.42
N ALA A 77 -23.69 22.80 3.12
CA ALA A 77 -23.70 21.38 3.44
C ALA A 77 -23.82 20.52 2.18
N ARG A 78 -24.61 20.95 1.19
CA ARG A 78 -24.71 20.31 -0.12
C ARG A 78 -23.38 20.33 -0.89
N LEU A 79 -22.69 21.47 -0.91
CA LEU A 79 -21.37 21.60 -1.56
C LEU A 79 -20.32 20.70 -0.92
N LEU A 80 -20.24 20.68 0.41
CA LEU A 80 -19.29 19.83 1.13
C LEU A 80 -19.61 18.35 0.98
N SER A 81 -20.88 17.99 0.94
CA SER A 81 -21.33 16.62 0.67
C SER A 81 -20.99 16.18 -0.77
N LEU A 82 -21.15 17.06 -1.77
CA LEU A 82 -20.68 16.80 -3.14
C LEU A 82 -19.16 16.62 -3.19
N LEU A 83 -18.41 17.48 -2.51
CA LEU A 83 -16.95 17.43 -2.46
C LEU A 83 -16.47 16.13 -1.81
N SER A 84 -17.13 15.71 -0.72
CA SER A 84 -16.95 14.41 -0.07
C SER A 84 -17.22 13.26 -1.03
N ALA A 85 -18.36 13.28 -1.71
CA ALA A 85 -18.74 12.26 -2.68
C ALA A 85 -17.73 12.16 -3.84
N THR A 86 -17.28 13.29 -4.39
CA THR A 86 -16.24 13.31 -5.43
C THR A 86 -14.94 12.72 -4.92
N SER A 87 -14.49 13.09 -3.71
CA SER A 87 -13.26 12.55 -3.13
C SER A 87 -13.32 11.03 -2.88
N LEU A 88 -14.46 10.54 -2.38
CA LEU A 88 -14.70 9.11 -2.15
C LEU A 88 -14.79 8.33 -3.47
N ALA A 89 -15.46 8.88 -4.48
CA ALA A 89 -15.51 8.31 -5.82
C ALA A 89 -14.12 8.25 -6.47
N CYS A 90 -13.32 9.33 -6.36
CA CYS A 90 -11.93 9.34 -6.79
C CYS A 90 -11.10 8.28 -6.06
N SER A 91 -11.29 8.13 -4.75
CA SER A 91 -10.57 7.13 -3.96
C SER A 91 -10.94 5.69 -4.35
N ALA A 92 -12.23 5.42 -4.59
CA ALA A 92 -12.70 4.13 -5.11
C ALA A 92 -12.15 3.86 -6.52
N TYR A 93 -12.15 4.87 -7.40
CA TYR A 93 -11.58 4.77 -8.74
C TYR A 93 -10.08 4.47 -8.70
N VAL A 94 -9.32 5.19 -7.87
CA VAL A 94 -7.89 4.96 -7.65
C VAL A 94 -7.63 3.55 -7.12
N LEU A 95 -8.50 3.00 -6.27
CA LEU A 95 -8.35 1.63 -5.80
C LEU A 95 -8.74 0.59 -6.87
N HIS A 96 -9.74 0.86 -7.70
CA HIS A 96 -10.30 -0.10 -8.68
C HIS A 96 -9.62 -0.12 -10.05
N TYR A 97 -9.14 1.01 -10.53
CA TYR A 97 -8.61 1.14 -11.89
C TYR A 97 -7.10 1.32 -11.94
N MET A 98 -6.48 1.83 -10.88
CA MET A 98 -5.03 1.96 -10.86
C MET A 98 -4.40 0.63 -10.42
N PRO A 99 -3.52 0.03 -11.23
CA PRO A 99 -2.78 -1.16 -10.82
C PRO A 99 -1.92 -0.83 -9.59
N ILE A 100 -1.89 -1.75 -8.63
CA ILE A 100 -0.94 -1.66 -7.51
C ILE A 100 0.40 -2.08 -8.09
N GLU A 101 1.18 -1.10 -8.51
CA GLU A 101 2.50 -1.31 -9.12
C GLU A 101 3.39 -2.11 -8.17
N LYS A 102 4.12 -3.07 -8.75
CA LYS A 102 5.21 -3.73 -8.03
C LYS A 102 6.22 -2.66 -7.62
N PRO A 103 6.74 -2.68 -6.38
CA PRO A 103 7.76 -1.72 -5.98
C PRO A 103 8.89 -1.78 -7.01
N ALA A 104 9.11 -0.66 -7.71
CA ALA A 104 10.13 -0.61 -8.74
C ALA A 104 11.49 -0.89 -8.10
N ARG A 105 12.30 -1.73 -8.77
CA ARG A 105 13.68 -2.09 -8.37
C ARG A 105 14.35 -0.97 -7.63
N ARG A 106 14.82 -1.24 -6.41
CA ARG A 106 15.73 -0.36 -5.69
C ARG A 106 17.02 -0.23 -6.50
N GLY A 107 17.10 0.78 -7.39
CA GLY A 107 18.33 1.25 -8.03
C GLY A 107 18.58 0.98 -9.52
N LYS A 108 17.64 0.46 -10.34
CA LYS A 108 17.93 0.17 -11.77
C LYS A 108 17.06 0.85 -12.82
N ILE A 109 15.89 1.38 -12.47
CA ILE A 109 15.03 2.09 -13.43
C ILE A 109 14.95 3.56 -12.98
N PRO A 110 15.37 4.53 -13.80
CA PRO A 110 15.28 5.91 -13.40
C PRO A 110 13.81 6.34 -13.31
N GLN A 111 13.46 7.04 -12.23
CA GLN A 111 12.08 7.34 -11.85
C GLN A 111 11.27 8.04 -12.96
N TYR A 112 11.93 8.82 -13.82
CA TYR A 112 11.29 9.49 -14.95
C TYR A 112 10.71 8.53 -16.00
N GLN A 113 11.28 7.33 -16.20
CA GLN A 113 10.76 6.36 -17.16
C GLN A 113 9.49 5.68 -16.63
N ILE A 114 9.47 5.42 -15.32
CA ILE A 114 8.29 4.90 -14.63
C ILE A 114 7.17 5.95 -14.66
N GLU A 115 7.50 7.21 -14.42
CA GLU A 115 6.53 8.32 -14.49
C GLU A 115 6.05 8.60 -15.93
N ALA A 116 6.88 8.39 -16.95
CA ALA A 116 6.51 8.58 -18.36
C ALA A 116 5.58 7.46 -18.89
N ALA A 117 5.62 6.27 -18.30
CA ALA A 117 4.74 5.16 -18.65
C ALA A 117 3.31 5.32 -18.07
N LYS A 118 3.13 6.17 -17.06
CA LYS A 118 1.83 6.38 -16.41
C LYS A 118 0.94 7.30 -17.24
N GLY A 119 -0.35 6.98 -17.28
CA GLY A 119 -1.34 7.86 -17.89
C GLY A 119 -1.45 9.19 -17.14
N PRO A 120 -1.88 10.28 -17.80
CA PRO A 120 -2.06 11.59 -17.14
C PRO A 120 -3.04 11.50 -15.96
N VAL A 121 -4.10 10.69 -16.09
CA VAL A 121 -5.06 10.46 -15.00
C VAL A 121 -4.38 9.81 -13.79
N GLU A 122 -3.51 8.82 -14.01
CA GLU A 122 -2.85 8.12 -12.89
C GLU A 122 -1.90 9.03 -12.11
N LYS A 123 -1.26 9.99 -12.79
CA LYS A 123 -0.35 10.96 -12.17
C LYS A 123 -1.09 12.02 -11.37
N TYR A 124 -2.13 12.62 -11.95
CA TYR A 124 -2.78 13.80 -11.37
C TYR A 124 -3.94 13.46 -10.43
N LEU A 125 -4.69 12.37 -10.69
CA LEU A 125 -5.90 12.06 -9.94
C LEU A 125 -5.67 11.88 -8.42
N PRO A 126 -4.63 11.16 -7.95
CA PRO A 126 -4.37 11.04 -6.52
C PRO A 126 -3.98 12.37 -5.87
N TRP A 127 -3.23 13.20 -6.60
CA TRP A 127 -2.81 14.53 -6.11
C TRP A 127 -4.00 15.48 -6.00
N MET A 128 -4.85 15.52 -7.03
CA MET A 128 -6.10 16.30 -7.01
C MET A 128 -7.03 15.85 -5.88
N ASN A 129 -7.16 14.54 -5.67
CA ASN A 129 -7.93 14.01 -4.56
C ASN A 129 -7.31 14.38 -3.20
N GLY A 130 -6.00 14.42 -3.10
CA GLY A 130 -5.29 14.92 -1.92
C GLY A 130 -5.60 16.40 -1.63
N VAL A 131 -5.66 17.25 -2.66
CA VAL A 131 -6.06 18.67 -2.52
C VAL A 131 -7.52 18.78 -2.05
N LEU A 132 -8.43 17.99 -2.64
CA LEU A 132 -9.83 17.91 -2.23
C LEU A 132 -9.99 17.55 -0.75
N VAL A 133 -9.27 16.52 -0.31
CA VAL A 133 -9.21 16.08 1.08
C VAL A 133 -8.64 17.19 1.98
N GLY A 134 -7.61 17.91 1.53
CA GLY A 134 -7.05 19.05 2.25
C GLY A 134 -8.07 20.16 2.47
N ILE A 135 -8.87 20.50 1.45
CA ILE A 135 -9.96 21.50 1.56
C ILE A 135 -11.02 21.04 2.56
N LEU A 136 -11.42 19.77 2.51
CA LEU A 136 -12.37 19.19 3.46
C LEU A 136 -11.82 19.19 4.90
N GLY A 137 -10.53 18.91 5.08
CA GLY A 137 -9.86 19.00 6.38
C GLY A 137 -9.83 20.42 6.93
N LEU A 138 -9.60 21.42 6.09
CA LEU A 138 -9.71 22.84 6.48
C LEU A 138 -11.15 23.20 6.88
N ALA A 139 -12.15 22.69 6.17
CA ALA A 139 -13.56 22.85 6.55
C ALA A 139 -13.83 22.26 7.94
N ALA A 140 -13.32 21.04 8.21
CA ALA A 140 -13.43 20.38 9.51
C ALA A 140 -12.81 21.20 10.64
N ILE A 141 -11.65 21.81 10.43
CA ILE A 141 -11.00 22.69 11.43
C ILE A 141 -11.89 23.91 11.74
N VAL A 142 -12.49 24.52 10.71
CA VAL A 142 -13.42 25.65 10.89
C VAL A 142 -14.68 25.22 11.64
N SER A 143 -15.24 24.05 11.33
CA SER A 143 -16.42 23.49 12.01
C SER A 143 -16.13 23.13 13.48
N TYR A 144 -14.93 22.63 13.76
CA TYR A 144 -14.46 22.34 15.12
C TYR A 144 -14.35 23.62 15.96
N GLY A 145 -13.79 24.70 15.40
CA GLY A 145 -13.72 26.00 16.07
C GLY A 145 -15.09 26.63 16.36
N LYS A 146 -16.14 26.21 15.64
CA LYS A 146 -17.54 26.62 15.88
C LYS A 146 -18.30 25.70 16.84
N GLY A 147 -17.67 24.62 17.32
CA GLY A 147 -18.30 23.64 18.20
C GLY A 147 -19.28 22.68 17.50
N ASN A 148 -19.31 22.63 16.17
CA ASN A 148 -20.25 21.77 15.45
C ASN A 148 -19.66 20.38 15.16
N VAL A 149 -19.69 19.51 16.18
CA VAL A 149 -19.08 18.17 16.14
C VAL A 149 -19.67 17.25 15.06
N GLU A 150 -20.96 17.40 14.73
CA GLU A 150 -21.62 16.60 13.70
C GLU A 150 -21.10 16.92 12.29
N ASP A 151 -20.75 18.19 12.05
CA ASP A 151 -20.19 18.62 10.77
C ASP A 151 -18.73 18.20 10.65
N VAL A 152 -17.97 18.27 11.74
CA VAL A 152 -16.58 17.79 11.79
C VAL A 152 -16.47 16.32 11.40
N GLY A 153 -17.34 15.46 11.97
CA GLY A 153 -17.35 14.03 11.67
C GLY A 153 -17.64 13.74 10.19
N ARG A 154 -18.53 14.51 9.57
CA ARG A 154 -18.87 14.40 8.15
C ARG A 154 -17.75 14.89 7.24
N GLU A 155 -17.11 16.01 7.59
CA GLU A 155 -16.05 16.63 6.79
C GLU A 155 -14.72 15.85 6.86
N ILE A 156 -14.44 15.15 7.96
CA ILE A 156 -13.19 14.37 8.12
C ILE A 156 -13.27 12.95 7.52
N LEU A 157 -14.48 12.42 7.30
CA LEU A 157 -14.70 11.06 6.79
C LEU A 157 -13.93 10.78 5.48
N PRO A 158 -13.95 11.66 4.46
CA PRO A 158 -13.23 11.44 3.21
C PRO A 158 -11.71 11.45 3.41
N ALA A 159 -11.22 12.25 4.35
CA ALA A 159 -9.80 12.30 4.69
C ALA A 159 -9.33 10.99 5.31
N ALA A 160 -10.10 10.46 6.26
CA ALA A 160 -9.83 9.16 6.86
C ALA A 160 -9.86 8.02 5.83
N MET A 161 -10.87 8.02 4.94
CA MET A 161 -10.99 7.02 3.88
C MET A 161 -9.85 7.09 2.86
N PHE A 162 -9.46 8.30 2.44
CA PHE A 162 -8.32 8.48 1.54
C PHE A 162 -7.02 7.97 2.18
N GLY A 163 -6.78 8.31 3.45
CA GLY A 163 -5.62 7.82 4.21
C GLY A 163 -5.62 6.29 4.32
N LEU A 164 -6.77 5.69 4.65
CA LEU A 164 -6.93 4.25 4.71
C LEU A 164 -6.65 3.58 3.36
N ILE A 165 -7.16 4.13 2.26
CA ILE A 165 -6.95 3.58 0.92
C ILE A 165 -5.48 3.65 0.52
N MET A 166 -4.82 4.78 0.78
CA MET A 166 -3.37 4.90 0.54
C MET A 166 -2.56 3.91 1.39
N PHE A 167 -2.96 3.70 2.64
CA PHE A 167 -2.34 2.70 3.51
C PHE A 167 -2.55 1.27 2.99
N VAL A 168 -3.77 0.91 2.64
CA VAL A 168 -4.11 -0.40 2.07
C VAL A 168 -3.35 -0.65 0.77
N ARG A 169 -3.24 0.35 -0.10
CA ARG A 169 -2.44 0.25 -1.33
C ARG A 169 -0.97 0.00 -1.05
N LYS A 170 -0.42 0.59 0.01
CA LYS A 170 0.96 0.34 0.45
C LYS A 170 1.12 -1.09 0.98
N GLN A 171 0.12 -1.63 1.67
CA GLN A 171 0.16 -3.00 2.22
C GLN A 171 -0.07 -4.09 1.16
N LEU A 172 -0.93 -3.82 0.18
CA LEU A 172 -1.23 -4.71 -0.95
C LEU A 172 -0.17 -4.62 -2.07
N ALA A 173 0.87 -3.80 -1.89
CA ALA A 173 1.99 -3.74 -2.82
C ALA A 173 2.60 -5.14 -2.93
N PRO A 174 2.61 -5.74 -4.13
CA PRO A 174 3.03 -7.14 -4.30
C PRO A 174 4.50 -7.28 -3.88
N LEU A 175 4.80 -8.42 -3.24
CA LEU A 175 6.15 -8.76 -2.80
C LEU A 175 7.11 -8.83 -4.00
N ASP A 176 8.31 -8.32 -3.81
CA ASP A 176 9.37 -8.38 -4.83
C ASP A 176 10.02 -9.77 -4.81
N LEU A 177 9.43 -10.67 -5.60
CA LEU A 177 9.92 -12.04 -5.73
C LEU A 177 11.07 -12.16 -6.76
N GLU A 178 11.50 -11.06 -7.41
CA GLU A 178 12.65 -11.09 -8.33
C GLU A 178 13.97 -11.39 -7.59
N GLU A 179 14.13 -10.97 -6.33
CA GLU A 179 15.32 -11.33 -5.53
C GLU A 179 15.42 -12.84 -5.28
N LEU A 180 14.27 -13.50 -5.04
CA LEU A 180 14.21 -14.96 -4.90
C LEU A 180 14.52 -15.66 -6.23
N GLN A 181 14.06 -15.11 -7.35
CA GLN A 181 14.42 -15.60 -8.68
C GLN A 181 15.91 -15.37 -9.01
N LYS A 182 16.51 -14.27 -8.57
CA LYS A 182 17.95 -13.99 -8.77
C LYS A 182 18.83 -14.89 -7.91
N ALA A 183 18.43 -15.15 -6.66
CA ALA A 183 19.12 -16.10 -5.78
C ALA A 183 19.14 -17.51 -6.40
N ARG A 184 18.06 -17.93 -7.07
CA ARG A 184 18.04 -19.16 -7.90
C ARG A 184 19.09 -19.13 -9.01
N TYR A 185 19.21 -18.03 -9.76
CA TYR A 185 20.19 -17.93 -10.86
C TYR A 185 21.64 -17.96 -10.38
N GLU A 186 21.92 -17.36 -9.22
CA GLU A 186 23.26 -17.41 -8.62
C GLU A 186 23.60 -18.82 -8.10
N LEU A 187 22.61 -19.57 -7.58
CA LEU A 187 22.75 -20.98 -7.22
C LEU A 187 22.95 -21.91 -8.44
N LYS A 188 22.30 -21.63 -9.56
CA LYS A 188 22.44 -22.40 -10.81
C LYS A 188 23.83 -22.26 -11.47
N GLY A 189 24.60 -21.23 -11.10
CA GLY A 189 25.90 -20.91 -11.70
C GLY A 189 27.10 -21.17 -10.80
N ALA A 190 26.90 -21.65 -9.58
CA ALA A 190 27.94 -22.05 -8.63
C ALA A 190 28.07 -23.59 -8.62
#